data_AF-A0AAD0YBH7-F1
#
_entry.id   AF-A0AAD0YBH7-F1
#
_cell.length_a   1.000
_cell.length_b   1.000
_cell.length_c   1.000
_cell.angle_alpha   90.00
_cell.angle_beta   90.00
_cell.angle_gamma   90.00
#
_symmetry.space_group_name_H-M   'P 1'
#
loop_
_entity.id
_entity.type
_entity.pdbx_description
1 polymer ?
#
loop_
_entity_poly.entity_id
_entity_poly.type
_entity_poly.pdbx_seq_one_letter_code
_entity_poly.pdbx_strand_id
1 'polypeptide(L)'
;MILQFPTQKIPIQEIPVDKKLKLFIKREDLVHPQISGNKYWKLFFNINNYLAQNPVKPYIITFGGAFSNHIAAVSAVGNLAGIPALGIIRGEELKDKWRENPTLVFARKNGMNLQFVTREEYRYKEKLTEFLQKEFQNALIIPEGGTNEVAVEGVKMMLNNETKDFDYLCTAVGTGGTISGISKFCEENQKVIGFKAVMDNSLEETIGKLTPRKNFNLIDSSIGGYGKIKDENIRFINDFKMNYGIPLEPIYTGKMMQKVFEMIEEGYFPENSKILCFHTGGLQGIEGANLLLEKQNRNLIR
;
A
#
# COMPACT_ATOMS: atom_id res chain seq x y z
N MET A 1 -16.06 -2.46 -17.10
CA MET A 1 -15.20 -2.20 -15.93
C MET A 1 -13.78 -2.56 -16.29
N ILE A 2 -12.83 -1.64 -16.12
CA ILE A 2 -11.41 -1.90 -16.42
C ILE A 2 -10.81 -2.80 -15.35
N LEU A 3 -11.06 -2.49 -14.08
CA LEU A 3 -10.68 -3.34 -12.96
C LEU A 3 -11.84 -4.30 -12.67
N GLN A 4 -11.55 -5.60 -12.68
CA GLN A 4 -12.56 -6.65 -12.55
C GLN A 4 -12.34 -7.43 -11.25
N PHE A 5 -13.36 -8.14 -10.79
CA PHE A 5 -13.13 -9.07 -9.68
C PHE A 5 -12.17 -10.18 -10.15
N PRO A 6 -11.13 -10.50 -9.38
CA PRO A 6 -10.25 -11.61 -9.70
C PRO A 6 -11.07 -12.89 -9.85
N THR A 7 -10.87 -13.60 -10.95
CA THR A 7 -11.51 -14.91 -11.19
C THR A 7 -10.91 -15.99 -10.31
N GLN A 8 -9.63 -15.84 -9.97
CA GLN A 8 -8.94 -16.69 -9.02
C GLN A 8 -9.05 -16.11 -7.62
N LYS A 9 -9.32 -17.01 -6.68
CA LYS A 9 -9.36 -16.68 -5.26
C LYS A 9 -7.98 -16.29 -4.76
N ILE A 10 -7.91 -15.18 -4.03
CA ILE A 10 -6.68 -14.72 -3.37
C ILE A 10 -6.38 -15.66 -2.19
N PRO A 11 -5.20 -16.31 -2.14
CA PRO A 11 -4.94 -17.32 -1.13
C PRO A 11 -4.69 -16.71 0.25
N ILE A 12 -5.16 -17.42 1.28
CA ILE A 12 -4.78 -17.23 2.68
C ILE A 12 -3.87 -18.40 3.04
N GLN A 13 -2.64 -18.11 3.45
CA GLN A 13 -1.61 -19.11 3.75
C GLN A 13 -1.32 -19.10 5.25
N GLU A 14 -1.30 -20.28 5.88
CA GLU A 14 -0.86 -20.42 7.26
C GLU A 14 0.66 -20.23 7.35
N ILE A 15 1.11 -19.46 8.33
CA ILE A 15 2.51 -19.25 8.67
C ILE A 15 2.74 -19.98 10.00
N PRO A 16 3.35 -21.19 9.97
CA PRO A 16 3.59 -21.94 11.19
C PRO A 16 4.43 -21.13 12.19
N VAL A 17 3.96 -21.07 13.44
CA VAL A 17 4.67 -20.46 14.55
C VAL A 17 4.67 -21.43 15.73
N ASP A 18 5.75 -21.49 16.50
CA ASP A 18 5.89 -22.40 17.64
C ASP A 18 5.21 -21.83 18.89
N LYS A 19 3.91 -21.54 18.78
CA LYS A 19 3.06 -20.98 19.83
C LYS A 19 1.65 -21.56 19.72
N LYS A 20 0.88 -21.53 20.82
CA LYS A 20 -0.53 -21.93 20.83
C LYS A 20 -1.43 -20.85 20.22
N LEU A 21 -1.18 -20.45 18.98
CA LEU A 21 -2.02 -19.55 18.19
C LEU A 21 -1.80 -19.86 16.72
N LYS A 22 -2.62 -19.29 15.83
CA LYS A 22 -2.44 -19.48 14.39
C LYS A 22 -2.22 -18.15 13.68
N LEU A 23 -1.15 -18.06 12.91
CA LEU A 23 -0.82 -16.92 12.08
C LEU A 23 -1.11 -17.25 10.61
N PHE A 24 -1.75 -16.33 9.91
CA PHE A 24 -2.05 -16.45 8.51
C PHE A 24 -1.70 -15.18 7.76
N ILE A 25 -1.43 -15.29 6.47
CA ILE A 25 -1.21 -14.17 5.58
C ILE A 25 -2.11 -14.27 4.35
N LYS A 26 -2.91 -13.22 4.09
CA LYS A 26 -3.69 -13.09 2.87
C LYS A 26 -2.86 -12.42 1.79
N ARG A 27 -2.69 -13.12 0.67
CA ARG A 27 -1.79 -12.76 -0.44
C ARG A 27 -2.39 -11.73 -1.40
N GLU A 28 -2.83 -10.58 -0.87
CA GLU A 28 -3.39 -9.49 -1.67
C GLU A 28 -2.40 -9.00 -2.73
N ASP A 29 -1.09 -9.20 -2.53
CA ASP A 29 -0.04 -8.95 -3.51
C ASP A 29 -0.27 -9.67 -4.86
N LEU A 30 -0.96 -10.81 -4.84
CA LEU A 30 -1.26 -11.64 -6.02
C LEU A 30 -2.54 -11.23 -6.76
N VAL A 31 -3.30 -10.23 -6.27
CA VAL A 31 -4.56 -9.79 -6.90
C VAL A 31 -4.38 -9.39 -8.37
N HIS A 32 -3.22 -8.83 -8.71
CA HIS A 32 -2.90 -8.37 -10.06
C HIS A 32 -1.38 -8.22 -10.21
N PRO A 33 -0.77 -8.65 -11.34
CA PRO A 33 0.69 -8.69 -11.51
C PRO A 33 1.39 -7.33 -11.41
N GLN A 34 0.78 -6.27 -11.94
CA GLN A 34 1.40 -4.93 -11.95
C GLN A 34 0.84 -3.97 -10.89
N ILE A 35 -0.49 -3.86 -10.77
CA ILE A 35 -1.13 -2.96 -9.81
C ILE A 35 -0.86 -3.42 -8.37
N SER A 36 -1.03 -4.73 -8.12
CA SER A 36 -0.73 -5.47 -6.90
C SER A 36 -1.36 -4.95 -5.59
N GLY A 37 -1.65 -5.86 -4.68
CA GLY A 37 -1.90 -5.54 -3.29
C GLY A 37 -3.13 -4.67 -3.04
N ASN A 38 -3.05 -3.89 -1.96
CA ASN A 38 -4.16 -3.03 -1.55
C ASN A 38 -4.50 -1.93 -2.55
N LYS A 39 -3.57 -1.53 -3.43
CA LYS A 39 -3.82 -0.47 -4.42
C LYS A 39 -4.82 -0.90 -5.46
N TYR A 40 -4.88 -2.18 -5.81
CA TYR A 40 -5.91 -2.72 -6.69
C TYR A 40 -7.32 -2.37 -6.17
N TRP A 41 -7.59 -2.72 -4.92
CA TRP A 41 -8.88 -2.50 -4.29
C TRP A 41 -9.20 -1.02 -4.07
N LYS A 42 -8.22 -0.22 -3.66
CA LYS A 42 -8.40 1.23 -3.50
C LYS A 42 -8.71 1.93 -4.84
N LEU A 43 -8.11 1.47 -5.93
CA LEU A 43 -8.35 2.00 -7.27
C LEU A 43 -9.63 1.46 -7.90
N PHE A 44 -10.11 0.29 -7.49
CA PHE A 44 -11.23 -0.43 -8.09
C PHE A 44 -12.44 0.48 -8.33
N PHE A 45 -13.01 1.06 -7.27
CA PHE A 45 -14.18 1.93 -7.40
C PHE A 45 -13.82 3.32 -7.91
N ASN A 46 -12.66 3.88 -7.55
CA ASN A 46 -12.23 5.19 -8.08
C ASN A 46 -12.23 5.20 -9.61
N ILE A 47 -11.65 4.17 -10.22
CA ILE A 47 -11.49 4.07 -11.67
C ILE A 47 -12.80 3.66 -12.33
N ASN A 48 -13.47 2.61 -11.82
CA ASN A 48 -14.69 2.12 -12.44
C ASN A 48 -15.84 3.15 -12.36
N ASN A 49 -15.98 3.87 -11.23
CA ASN A 49 -17.01 4.91 -11.08
C ASN A 49 -16.73 6.12 -11.97
N TYR A 50 -15.45 6.49 -12.14
CA TYR A 50 -15.06 7.55 -13.05
C TYR A 50 -15.41 7.19 -14.50
N LEU A 51 -15.07 5.97 -14.94
CA LEU A 51 -15.34 5.55 -16.32
C LEU A 51 -16.81 5.31 -16.60
N ALA A 52 -17.60 4.91 -15.60
CA ALA A 52 -19.05 4.78 -15.73
C ALA A 52 -19.74 6.12 -16.07
N GLN A 53 -19.10 7.26 -15.76
CA GLN A 53 -19.61 8.59 -16.11
C GLN A 53 -19.35 8.97 -17.58
N ASN A 54 -18.67 8.12 -18.36
CA ASN A 54 -18.27 8.38 -19.75
C ASN A 54 -17.58 9.74 -19.94
N PRO A 55 -16.48 10.02 -19.19
CA PRO A 55 -15.81 11.30 -19.24
C PRO A 55 -15.23 11.59 -20.63
N VAL A 56 -15.38 12.84 -21.10
CA VAL A 56 -14.78 13.30 -22.35
C VAL A 56 -13.27 13.51 -22.13
N LYS A 57 -12.45 12.82 -22.92
CA LYS A 57 -10.97 12.81 -22.82
C LYS A 57 -10.51 12.40 -21.41
N PRO A 58 -10.70 11.14 -21.01
CA PRO A 58 -10.34 10.68 -19.68
C PRO A 58 -8.86 10.93 -19.38
N TYR A 59 -8.58 11.32 -18.14
CA TYR A 59 -7.23 11.59 -17.67
C TYR A 59 -7.13 11.28 -16.17
N ILE A 60 -6.02 10.70 -15.71
CA ILE A 60 -5.84 10.35 -14.30
C ILE A 60 -4.67 11.15 -13.74
N ILE A 61 -4.86 11.79 -12.59
CA ILE A 61 -3.80 12.53 -11.90
C ILE A 61 -3.63 11.96 -10.49
N THR A 62 -2.39 11.74 -10.05
CA THR A 62 -2.14 11.29 -8.67
C THR A 62 -0.80 11.79 -8.13
N PHE A 63 -0.53 11.50 -6.86
CA PHE A 63 0.59 12.01 -6.09
C PHE A 63 1.42 10.88 -5.49
N GLY A 64 2.73 11.06 -5.46
CA GLY A 64 3.62 10.16 -4.72
C GLY A 64 5.07 10.62 -4.67
N GLY A 65 5.86 9.91 -3.86
CA GLY A 65 7.32 10.02 -3.89
C GLY A 65 7.96 9.14 -4.96
N ALA A 66 9.29 9.24 -5.08
CA ALA A 66 10.10 8.57 -6.09
C ALA A 66 9.86 7.05 -6.19
N PHE A 67 9.71 6.35 -5.06
CA PHE A 67 9.51 4.90 -4.99
C PHE A 67 8.07 4.51 -4.62
N SER A 68 7.08 5.34 -4.99
CA SER A 68 5.69 5.14 -4.58
C SER A 68 5.05 3.94 -5.27
N ASN A 69 4.65 2.94 -4.48
CA ASN A 69 3.81 1.83 -4.94
C ASN A 69 2.48 2.33 -5.54
N HIS A 70 1.98 3.49 -5.11
CA HIS A 70 0.77 4.07 -5.68
C HIS A 70 1.00 4.64 -7.07
N ILE A 71 2.14 5.28 -7.33
CA ILE A 71 2.51 5.78 -8.66
C ILE A 71 2.65 4.61 -9.64
N ALA A 72 3.35 3.54 -9.22
CA ALA A 72 3.44 2.32 -10.01
C ALA A 72 2.03 1.77 -10.34
N ALA A 73 1.17 1.62 -9.33
CA ALA A 73 -0.18 1.10 -9.50
C ALA A 73 -1.05 1.95 -10.44
N VAL A 74 -1.08 3.28 -10.28
CA VAL A 74 -1.88 4.16 -11.14
C VAL A 74 -1.33 4.19 -12.56
N SER A 75 -0.01 4.14 -12.74
CA SER A 75 0.57 4.05 -14.08
C SER A 75 0.14 2.77 -14.81
N ALA A 76 0.13 1.63 -14.13
CA ALA A 76 -0.32 0.36 -14.69
C ALA A 76 -1.81 0.41 -15.04
N VAL A 77 -2.65 0.99 -14.17
CA VAL A 77 -4.07 1.19 -14.46
C VAL A 77 -4.29 2.07 -15.69
N GLY A 78 -3.59 3.21 -15.78
CA GLY A 78 -3.69 4.10 -16.94
C GLY A 78 -3.33 3.39 -18.24
N ASN A 79 -2.24 2.61 -18.23
CA ASN A 79 -1.84 1.80 -19.37
C ASN A 79 -2.89 0.78 -19.79
N LEU A 80 -3.39 -0.02 -18.84
CA LEU A 80 -4.42 -1.04 -19.08
C LEU A 80 -5.73 -0.44 -19.60
N ALA A 81 -6.09 0.75 -19.12
CA ALA A 81 -7.30 1.45 -19.53
C ALA A 81 -7.14 2.21 -20.85
N GLY A 82 -5.92 2.37 -21.38
CA GLY A 82 -5.65 3.29 -22.48
C GLY A 82 -5.89 4.76 -22.10
N ILE A 83 -5.77 5.10 -20.81
CA ILE A 83 -6.03 6.44 -20.28
C ILE A 83 -4.70 7.11 -19.91
N PRO A 84 -4.40 8.28 -20.48
CA PRO A 84 -3.21 9.04 -20.08
C PRO A 84 -3.25 9.39 -18.59
N ALA A 85 -2.08 9.32 -17.95
CA ALA A 85 -1.94 9.59 -16.52
C ALA A 85 -0.83 10.61 -16.25
N LEU A 86 -0.97 11.36 -15.15
CA LEU A 86 0.03 12.29 -14.62
C LEU A 86 0.35 11.93 -13.17
N GLY A 87 1.62 11.64 -12.91
CA GLY A 87 2.18 11.51 -11.57
C GLY A 87 2.82 12.83 -11.14
N ILE A 88 2.27 13.43 -10.08
CA ILE A 88 2.89 14.54 -9.35
C ILE A 88 3.90 13.95 -8.37
N ILE A 89 5.18 14.12 -8.68
CA ILE A 89 6.30 13.49 -7.97
C ILE A 89 6.95 14.49 -7.01
N ARG A 90 6.98 14.14 -5.72
CA ARG A 90 7.68 14.94 -4.70
C ARG A 90 9.21 14.87 -4.90
N GLY A 91 9.84 16.04 -5.07
CA GLY A 91 11.28 16.22 -5.20
C GLY A 91 11.65 16.65 -6.62
N GLU A 92 11.88 17.95 -6.78
CA GLU A 92 12.32 18.60 -8.01
C GLU A 92 13.70 18.13 -8.47
N GLU A 93 14.55 17.69 -7.52
CA GLU A 93 15.88 17.15 -7.80
C GLU A 93 15.87 15.86 -8.63
N LEU A 94 14.71 15.21 -8.73
CA LEU A 94 14.52 13.97 -9.50
C LEU A 94 14.23 14.22 -10.98
N LYS A 95 13.94 15.45 -11.39
CA LYS A 95 13.55 15.79 -12.77
C LYS A 95 14.55 15.31 -13.80
N ASP A 96 15.84 15.40 -13.49
CA ASP A 96 16.92 14.98 -14.40
C ASP A 96 17.44 13.57 -14.08
N LYS A 97 16.99 12.96 -12.97
CA LYS A 97 17.50 11.67 -12.44
C LYS A 97 16.46 10.56 -12.41
N TRP A 98 15.23 10.80 -12.86
CA TRP A 98 14.14 9.82 -12.79
C TRP A 98 14.47 8.50 -13.50
N ARG A 99 15.38 8.51 -14.49
CA ARG A 99 15.85 7.31 -15.21
C ARG A 99 16.67 6.36 -14.34
N GLU A 100 17.19 6.83 -13.21
CA GLU A 100 17.87 6.02 -12.20
C GLU A 100 16.89 5.40 -11.20
N ASN A 101 15.61 5.78 -11.24
CA ASN A 101 14.59 5.31 -10.34
C ASN A 101 13.69 4.27 -11.04
N PRO A 102 13.74 2.98 -10.65
CA PRO A 102 12.99 1.92 -11.33
C PRO A 102 11.48 2.14 -11.30
N THR A 103 10.92 2.68 -10.21
CA THR A 103 9.48 2.98 -10.10
C THR A 103 9.06 4.07 -11.08
N LEU A 104 9.84 5.15 -11.22
CA LEU A 104 9.55 6.23 -12.16
C LEU A 104 9.78 5.79 -13.62
N VAL A 105 10.79 4.95 -13.86
CA VAL A 105 11.01 4.31 -15.17
C VAL A 105 9.83 3.44 -15.55
N PHE A 106 9.33 2.61 -14.64
CA PHE A 106 8.14 1.81 -14.85
C PHE A 106 6.91 2.68 -15.16
N ALA A 107 6.70 3.76 -14.40
CA ALA A 107 5.61 4.69 -14.66
C ALA A 107 5.69 5.31 -16.06
N ARG A 108 6.86 5.78 -16.49
CA ARG A 108 7.07 6.31 -17.85
C ARG A 108 6.86 5.26 -18.93
N LYS A 109 7.31 4.01 -18.72
CA LYS A 109 7.08 2.89 -19.64
C LYS A 109 5.59 2.59 -19.84
N ASN A 110 4.79 2.76 -18.78
CA ASN A 110 3.33 2.65 -18.84
C ASN A 110 2.64 3.86 -19.49
N GLY A 111 3.38 4.87 -19.94
CA GLY A 111 2.83 6.08 -20.58
C GLY A 111 2.41 7.18 -19.61
N MET A 112 2.70 7.06 -18.31
CA MET A 112 2.44 8.12 -17.34
C MET A 112 3.37 9.32 -17.58
N ASN A 113 2.84 10.53 -17.59
CA ASN A 113 3.59 11.77 -17.50
C ASN A 113 4.04 12.03 -16.06
N LEU A 114 5.22 12.63 -15.89
CA LEU A 114 5.75 12.95 -14.57
C LEU A 114 5.96 14.45 -14.46
N GLN A 115 5.39 15.05 -13.42
CA GLN A 115 5.62 16.43 -13.03
C GLN A 115 6.27 16.44 -11.66
N PHE A 116 7.49 16.95 -11.59
CA PHE A 116 8.26 17.04 -10.37
C PHE A 116 7.96 18.37 -9.69
N VAL A 117 7.64 18.32 -8.40
CA VAL A 117 7.30 19.49 -7.58
C VAL A 117 8.19 19.54 -6.35
N THR A 118 8.37 20.73 -5.81
CA THR A 118 9.12 20.93 -4.58
C THR A 118 8.46 20.24 -3.40
N ARG A 119 9.27 19.93 -2.38
CA ARG A 119 8.74 19.40 -1.11
C ARG A 119 7.74 20.36 -0.45
N GLU A 120 7.92 21.66 -0.64
CA GLU A 120 7.03 22.69 -0.13
C GLU A 120 5.69 22.69 -0.87
N GLU A 121 5.69 22.73 -2.20
CA GLU A 121 4.45 22.60 -3.00
C GLU A 121 3.69 21.32 -2.67
N TYR A 122 4.41 20.20 -2.52
CA TYR A 122 3.81 18.92 -2.15
C TYR A 122 3.21 18.91 -0.73
N ARG A 123 3.75 19.72 0.19
CA ARG A 123 3.16 19.89 1.54
C ARG A 123 1.80 20.57 1.46
N TYR A 124 1.62 21.49 0.51
CA TYR A 124 0.36 22.19 0.23
C TYR A 124 -0.44 21.52 -0.92
N LYS A 125 -0.45 20.18 -0.96
CA LYS A 125 -1.11 19.39 -2.01
C LYS A 125 -2.60 19.65 -2.19
N GLU A 126 -3.30 20.17 -1.19
CA GLU A 126 -4.71 20.59 -1.30
C GLU A 126 -4.87 21.72 -2.31
N LYS A 127 -4.08 22.79 -2.18
CA LYS A 127 -4.05 23.91 -3.14
C LYS A 127 -3.62 23.45 -4.53
N LEU A 128 -2.64 22.55 -4.59
CA LEU A 128 -2.22 21.95 -5.86
C LEU A 128 -3.34 21.12 -6.51
N THR A 129 -4.12 20.39 -5.70
CA THR A 129 -5.29 19.63 -6.17
C THR A 129 -6.37 20.57 -6.72
N GLU A 130 -6.65 21.69 -6.04
CA GLU A 130 -7.59 22.70 -6.55
C GLU A 130 -7.15 23.31 -7.88
N PHE A 131 -5.86 23.60 -8.02
CA PHE A 131 -5.28 24.10 -9.27
C PHE A 131 -5.44 23.05 -10.39
N LEU A 132 -5.03 21.81 -10.13
CA LEU A 132 -5.13 20.71 -11.10
C LEU A 132 -6.59 20.42 -11.49
N GLN A 133 -7.54 20.54 -10.57
CA GLN A 133 -8.96 20.36 -10.87
C GLN A 133 -9.49 21.45 -11.82
N LYS A 134 -8.98 22.68 -11.72
CA LYS A 134 -9.34 23.78 -12.63
C LYS A 134 -8.70 23.60 -14.01
N GLU A 135 -7.45 23.17 -14.06
CA GLU A 135 -6.71 22.93 -15.31
C GLU A 135 -7.23 21.69 -16.05
N PHE A 136 -7.53 20.61 -15.32
CA PHE A 136 -7.97 19.34 -15.85
C PHE A 136 -9.39 19.00 -15.37
N GLN A 137 -10.38 19.77 -15.80
CA GLN A 137 -11.77 19.70 -15.30
C GLN A 137 -12.40 18.30 -15.34
N ASN A 138 -12.06 17.50 -16.34
CA ASN A 138 -12.59 16.15 -16.52
C ASN A 138 -11.68 15.05 -15.96
N ALA A 139 -10.54 15.38 -15.36
CA ALA A 139 -9.61 14.38 -14.85
C ALA A 139 -10.09 13.77 -13.54
N LEU A 140 -9.77 12.49 -13.36
CA LEU A 140 -9.86 11.83 -12.07
C LEU A 140 -8.59 12.15 -11.27
N ILE A 141 -8.72 12.98 -10.23
CA ILE A 141 -7.63 13.23 -9.29
C ILE A 141 -7.73 12.27 -8.11
N ILE A 142 -6.72 11.40 -7.99
CA ILE A 142 -6.62 10.39 -6.93
C ILE A 142 -5.56 10.86 -5.92
N PRO A 143 -5.90 11.05 -4.63
CA PRO A 143 -4.98 11.57 -3.63
C PRO A 143 -3.83 10.60 -3.35
N GLU A 144 -2.80 11.09 -2.67
CA GLU A 144 -1.62 10.30 -2.29
C GLU A 144 -1.99 8.95 -1.65
N GLY A 145 -1.36 7.89 -2.16
CA GLY A 145 -1.62 6.52 -1.71
C GLY A 145 -2.99 5.97 -2.10
N GLY A 146 -3.84 6.75 -2.78
CA GLY A 146 -5.21 6.45 -3.16
C GLY A 146 -6.21 6.55 -2.02
N THR A 147 -5.91 7.29 -0.94
CA THR A 147 -6.79 7.35 0.23
C THR A 147 -7.91 8.36 0.05
N ASN A 148 -9.13 7.88 -0.13
CA ASN A 148 -10.37 8.63 -0.07
C ASN A 148 -11.52 7.68 0.36
N GLU A 149 -12.73 8.21 0.54
CA GLU A 149 -13.91 7.41 0.92
C GLU A 149 -14.21 6.28 -0.07
N VAL A 150 -14.07 6.55 -1.38
CA VAL A 150 -14.30 5.54 -2.43
C VAL A 150 -13.30 4.39 -2.33
N ALA A 151 -12.06 4.67 -1.94
CA ALA A 151 -11.04 3.65 -1.74
C ALA A 151 -11.30 2.80 -0.48
N VAL A 152 -11.89 3.39 0.56
CA VAL A 152 -12.31 2.67 1.77
C VAL A 152 -13.37 1.62 1.40
N GLU A 153 -14.35 1.98 0.57
CA GLU A 153 -15.33 1.01 0.03
C GLU A 153 -14.65 -0.13 -0.73
N GLY A 154 -13.61 0.17 -1.51
CA GLY A 154 -12.85 -0.83 -2.26
C GLY A 154 -12.17 -1.86 -1.36
N VAL A 155 -11.64 -1.40 -0.23
CA VAL A 155 -10.97 -2.28 0.75
C VAL A 155 -11.92 -3.31 1.36
N LYS A 156 -13.25 -3.08 1.34
CA LYS A 156 -14.24 -4.10 1.73
C LYS A 156 -14.01 -5.43 1.02
N MET A 157 -13.55 -5.42 -0.23
CA MET A 157 -13.30 -6.63 -1.01
C MET A 157 -12.15 -7.50 -0.47
N MET A 158 -11.29 -6.92 0.38
CA MET A 158 -10.28 -7.67 1.12
C MET A 158 -10.89 -8.48 2.28
N LEU A 159 -12.12 -8.17 2.70
CA LEU A 159 -12.84 -8.89 3.76
C LEU A 159 -13.97 -9.72 3.14
N ASN A 160 -13.89 -11.03 3.28
CA ASN A 160 -14.84 -11.97 2.69
C ASN A 160 -15.21 -13.06 3.70
N ASN A 161 -16.01 -14.05 3.30
CA ASN A 161 -16.47 -15.09 4.22
C ASN A 161 -15.32 -15.85 4.91
N GLU A 162 -14.14 -15.92 4.30
CA GLU A 162 -12.98 -16.59 4.88
C GLU A 162 -12.24 -15.74 5.90
N THR A 163 -12.46 -14.43 5.90
CA THR A 163 -11.81 -13.52 6.85
C THR A 163 -12.59 -13.38 8.15
N LYS A 164 -13.80 -13.94 8.26
CA LYS A 164 -14.71 -13.70 9.40
C LYS A 164 -14.30 -14.38 10.69
N ASP A 165 -13.70 -15.56 10.59
CA ASP A 165 -13.32 -16.39 11.74
C ASP A 165 -11.98 -15.99 12.38
N PHE A 166 -11.40 -14.85 11.96
CA PHE A 166 -10.15 -14.33 12.52
C PHE A 166 -10.41 -13.35 13.65
N ASP A 167 -9.60 -13.44 14.71
CA ASP A 167 -9.70 -12.56 15.87
C ASP A 167 -8.95 -11.25 15.64
N TYR A 168 -7.83 -11.30 14.92
CA TYR A 168 -6.97 -10.14 14.67
C TYR A 168 -6.74 -9.92 13.17
N LEU A 169 -6.92 -8.68 12.72
CA LEU A 169 -6.69 -8.24 11.35
C LEU A 169 -5.53 -7.24 11.29
N CYS A 170 -4.41 -7.62 10.70
CA CYS A 170 -3.16 -6.86 10.71
C CYS A 170 -2.83 -6.28 9.33
N THR A 171 -2.57 -4.98 9.24
CA THR A 171 -2.12 -4.33 8.00
C THR A 171 -1.02 -3.31 8.26
N ALA A 172 -0.10 -3.15 7.30
CA ALA A 172 0.84 -2.04 7.30
C ALA A 172 0.10 -0.72 6.99
N VAL A 173 0.55 0.38 7.58
CA VAL A 173 -0.11 1.69 7.49
C VAL A 173 0.88 2.76 7.01
N GLY A 174 0.57 3.32 5.84
CA GLY A 174 1.13 4.58 5.33
C GLY A 174 0.07 5.67 5.43
N THR A 175 -0.73 5.83 4.38
CA THR A 175 -1.75 6.90 4.27
C THR A 175 -3.12 6.57 4.90
N GLY A 176 -3.22 5.59 5.79
CA GLY A 176 -4.46 5.27 6.53
C GLY A 176 -5.57 4.52 5.77
N GLY A 177 -5.73 4.70 4.45
CA GLY A 177 -6.94 4.22 3.75
C GLY A 177 -7.24 2.71 3.83
N THR A 178 -6.21 1.85 3.89
CA THR A 178 -6.44 0.39 4.03
C THR A 178 -6.89 0.01 5.43
N ILE A 179 -6.30 0.56 6.48
CA ILE A 179 -6.76 0.27 7.84
C ILE A 179 -8.15 0.86 8.08
N SER A 180 -8.47 2.04 7.53
CA SER A 180 -9.81 2.62 7.60
C SER A 180 -10.87 1.68 7.00
N GLY A 181 -10.62 1.10 5.83
CA GLY A 181 -11.52 0.13 5.22
C GLY A 181 -11.64 -1.17 6.02
N ILE A 182 -10.52 -1.73 6.49
CA ILE A 182 -10.57 -2.94 7.33
C ILE A 182 -11.35 -2.67 8.61
N SER A 183 -11.07 -1.56 9.30
CA SER A 183 -11.80 -1.12 10.50
C SER A 183 -13.29 -0.94 10.24
N LYS A 184 -13.67 -0.26 9.15
CA LYS A 184 -15.06 0.01 8.78
C LYS A 184 -15.86 -1.27 8.54
N PHE A 185 -15.24 -2.29 7.95
CA PHE A 185 -15.95 -3.47 7.44
C PHE A 185 -15.64 -4.80 8.14
N CYS A 186 -14.76 -4.83 9.15
CA CYS A 186 -14.51 -6.05 9.91
C CYS A 186 -15.74 -6.45 10.76
N GLU A 187 -15.83 -7.74 11.10
CA GLU A 187 -16.87 -8.24 11.99
C GLU A 187 -16.67 -7.69 13.44
N GLU A 188 -17.70 -7.71 14.27
CA GLU A 188 -17.65 -7.16 15.64
C GLU A 188 -16.67 -7.91 16.56
N ASN A 189 -16.43 -9.20 16.30
CA ASN A 189 -15.47 -10.00 17.07
C ASN A 189 -14.00 -9.68 16.73
N GLN A 190 -13.73 -8.94 15.65
CA GLN A 190 -12.36 -8.75 15.15
C GLN A 190 -11.72 -7.48 15.68
N LYS A 191 -10.44 -7.57 16.03
CA LYS A 191 -9.59 -6.44 16.42
C LYS A 191 -8.67 -6.08 15.27
N VAL A 192 -8.65 -4.80 14.89
CA VAL A 192 -7.80 -4.32 13.80
C VAL A 192 -6.49 -3.74 14.34
N ILE A 193 -5.35 -4.17 13.80
CA ILE A 193 -4.03 -3.67 14.19
C ILE A 193 -3.33 -3.08 12.95
N GLY A 194 -3.02 -1.80 13.03
CA GLY A 194 -2.23 -1.07 12.05
C GLY A 194 -0.78 -0.94 12.45
N PHE A 195 0.13 -1.37 11.58
CA PHE A 195 1.57 -1.24 11.79
C PHE A 195 2.08 -0.01 11.03
N LYS A 196 2.31 1.09 11.74
CA LYS A 196 2.74 2.37 11.17
C LYS A 196 4.13 2.22 10.56
N ALA A 197 4.23 2.45 9.25
CA ALA A 197 5.50 2.57 8.55
C ALA A 197 6.00 4.03 8.52
N VAL A 198 5.11 4.98 8.82
CA VAL A 198 5.34 6.43 8.83
C VAL A 198 5.18 7.00 10.23
N MET A 199 6.00 8.00 10.55
CA MET A 199 5.85 8.83 11.75
C MET A 199 5.04 10.07 11.40
N ASP A 200 3.72 9.89 11.31
CA ASP A 200 2.76 10.94 11.00
C ASP A 200 1.73 11.05 12.13
N ASN A 201 1.76 12.16 12.86
CA ASN A 201 0.87 12.43 13.98
C ASN A 201 -0.58 12.69 13.54
N SER A 202 -0.81 13.00 12.26
CA SER A 202 -2.15 13.22 11.70
C SER A 202 -2.85 11.92 11.26
N LEU A 203 -2.17 10.78 11.38
CA LEU A 203 -2.66 9.51 10.85
C LEU A 203 -3.96 9.03 11.53
N GLU A 204 -4.06 9.16 12.85
CA GLU A 204 -5.29 8.79 13.59
C GLU A 204 -6.47 9.67 13.19
N GLU A 205 -6.26 10.99 13.06
CA GLU A 205 -7.28 11.92 12.59
C GLU A 205 -7.73 11.57 11.16
N THR A 206 -6.77 11.28 10.28
CA THR A 206 -7.04 10.85 8.90
C THR A 206 -7.88 9.58 8.86
N ILE A 207 -7.56 8.59 9.71
CA ILE A 207 -8.33 7.35 9.79
C ILE A 207 -9.73 7.63 10.35
N GLY A 208 -9.85 8.45 11.40
CA GLY A 208 -11.12 8.81 12.02
C GLY A 208 -12.08 9.58 11.11
N LYS A 209 -11.56 10.32 10.12
CA LYS A 209 -12.38 10.93 9.06
C LYS A 209 -12.97 9.90 8.08
N LEU A 210 -12.32 8.75 7.94
CA LEU A 210 -12.65 7.73 6.93
C LEU A 210 -13.42 6.52 7.49
N THR A 211 -13.36 6.31 8.79
CA THR A 211 -14.15 5.30 9.49
C THR A 211 -14.68 5.86 10.80
N PRO A 212 -15.99 5.71 11.10
CA PRO A 212 -16.54 6.11 12.39
C PRO A 212 -16.18 5.12 13.52
N ARG A 213 -15.64 3.93 13.18
CA ARG A 213 -15.32 2.89 14.17
C ARG A 213 -13.99 3.20 14.86
N LYS A 214 -13.98 3.02 16.18
CA LYS A 214 -12.80 3.14 17.04
C LYS A 214 -12.28 1.76 17.48
N ASN A 215 -12.27 0.80 16.56
CA ASN A 215 -11.94 -0.61 16.80
C ASN A 215 -10.54 -1.01 16.26
N PHE A 216 -9.67 -0.03 16.05
CA PHE A 216 -8.30 -0.24 15.59
C PHE A 216 -7.27 0.23 16.60
N ASN A 217 -6.11 -0.40 16.61
CA ASN A 217 -4.93 0.04 17.35
C ASN A 217 -3.78 0.31 16.36
N LEU A 218 -3.01 1.37 16.58
CA LEU A 218 -1.83 1.71 15.78
C LEU A 218 -0.55 1.42 16.56
N ILE A 219 0.25 0.49 16.04
CA ILE A 219 1.54 0.10 16.60
C ILE A 219 2.63 0.69 15.72
N ASP A 220 3.66 1.29 16.33
CA ASP A 220 4.82 1.73 15.59
C ASP A 220 5.64 0.53 15.12
N SER A 221 5.89 0.47 13.82
CA SER A 221 6.77 -0.51 13.17
C SER A 221 7.84 0.19 12.33
N SER A 222 7.98 1.51 12.47
CA SER A 222 8.88 2.31 11.66
C SER A 222 10.33 2.12 12.12
N ILE A 223 10.90 0.95 11.80
CA ILE A 223 12.29 0.61 12.10
C ILE A 223 13.21 1.68 11.49
N GLY A 224 13.77 2.55 12.35
CA GLY A 224 14.58 3.72 11.97
C GLY A 224 13.83 4.84 11.23
N GLY A 225 12.50 4.83 11.16
CA GLY A 225 11.67 5.80 10.44
C GLY A 225 11.29 5.40 9.00
N TYR A 226 10.50 6.26 8.35
CA TYR A 226 9.97 6.01 7.00
C TYR A 226 11.06 6.00 5.93
N GLY A 227 11.01 5.02 5.01
CA GLY A 227 11.99 4.88 3.94
C GLY A 227 13.36 4.34 4.40
N LYS A 228 13.58 4.13 5.69
CA LYS A 228 14.83 3.58 6.21
C LYS A 228 14.79 2.05 6.19
N ILE A 229 15.90 1.46 5.75
CA ILE A 229 16.09 0.01 5.62
C ILE A 229 17.28 -0.39 6.50
N LYS A 230 17.06 -1.25 7.49
CA LYS A 230 18.07 -1.75 8.44
C LYS A 230 18.45 -3.20 8.11
N ASP A 231 19.66 -3.62 8.47
CA ASP A 231 20.15 -4.98 8.16
C ASP A 231 19.34 -6.07 8.85
N GLU A 232 18.86 -5.82 10.07
CA GLU A 232 17.93 -6.72 10.77
C GLU A 232 16.64 -6.95 9.99
N ASN A 233 16.10 -5.88 9.37
CA ASN A 233 14.90 -5.97 8.56
C ASN A 233 15.16 -6.75 7.27
N ILE A 234 16.32 -6.57 6.63
CA ILE A 234 16.72 -7.33 5.43
C ILE A 234 16.86 -8.82 5.76
N ARG A 235 17.52 -9.15 6.88
CA ARG A 235 17.67 -10.55 7.34
C ARG A 235 16.31 -11.17 7.54
N PHE A 236 15.43 -10.53 8.31
CA PHE A 236 14.07 -11.01 8.54
C PHE A 236 13.32 -11.27 7.22
N ILE A 237 13.37 -10.32 6.26
CA ILE A 237 12.67 -10.47 4.97
C ILE A 237 13.21 -11.66 4.18
N ASN A 238 14.52 -11.82 4.11
CA ASN A 238 15.15 -12.91 3.38
C ASN A 238 14.85 -14.27 4.04
N ASP A 239 14.93 -14.34 5.37
CA ASP A 239 14.61 -15.55 6.14
C ASP A 239 13.13 -15.91 6.02
N PHE A 240 12.24 -14.91 6.06
CA PHE A 240 10.80 -15.10 5.86
C PHE A 240 10.51 -15.69 4.48
N LYS A 241 11.13 -15.16 3.43
CA LYS A 241 10.99 -15.72 2.07
C LYS A 241 11.55 -17.13 1.97
N MET A 242 12.72 -17.39 2.57
CA MET A 242 13.34 -18.71 2.56
C MET A 242 12.45 -19.76 3.25
N ASN A 243 11.88 -19.41 4.40
CA ASN A 243 11.10 -20.33 5.23
C ASN A 243 9.69 -20.56 4.70
N TYR A 244 9.05 -19.54 4.12
CA TYR A 244 7.62 -19.60 3.75
C TYR A 244 7.35 -19.47 2.25
N GLY A 245 8.37 -19.16 1.43
CA GLY A 245 8.19 -18.94 0.00
C GLY A 245 7.46 -17.62 -0.34
N ILE A 246 7.36 -16.70 0.61
CA ILE A 246 6.61 -15.45 0.47
C ILE A 246 7.58 -14.27 0.51
N PRO A 247 7.77 -13.52 -0.59
CA PRO A 247 8.60 -12.32 -0.57
C PRO A 247 7.92 -11.21 0.24
N LEU A 248 8.69 -10.38 0.92
CA LEU A 248 8.22 -9.15 1.57
C LEU A 248 9.08 -7.98 1.09
N GLU A 249 8.60 -6.75 1.28
CA GLU A 249 9.36 -5.54 0.96
C GLU A 249 9.70 -4.72 2.22
N PRO A 250 10.78 -3.90 2.20
CA PRO A 250 11.39 -3.38 3.42
C PRO A 250 10.71 -2.14 4.02
N ILE A 251 9.71 -1.58 3.36
CA ILE A 251 9.08 -0.32 3.79
C ILE A 251 7.80 -0.55 4.57
N TYR A 252 6.96 -1.51 4.19
CA TYR A 252 5.65 -1.75 4.79
C TYR A 252 5.49 -3.19 5.30
N THR A 253 5.38 -4.17 4.41
CA THR A 253 5.00 -5.55 4.73
C THR A 253 6.09 -6.29 5.51
N GLY A 254 7.37 -6.06 5.19
CA GLY A 254 8.49 -6.59 5.96
C GLY A 254 8.52 -6.07 7.40
N LYS A 255 8.33 -4.76 7.58
CA LYS A 255 8.29 -4.13 8.92
C LYS A 255 7.09 -4.59 9.74
N MET A 256 5.92 -4.68 9.11
CA MET A 256 4.71 -5.21 9.74
C MET A 256 4.93 -6.65 10.20
N MET A 257 5.36 -7.54 9.30
CA MET A 257 5.54 -8.95 9.63
C MET A 257 6.62 -9.14 10.70
N GLN A 258 7.72 -8.39 10.64
CA GLN A 258 8.74 -8.41 11.69
C GLN A 258 8.14 -8.04 13.05
N LYS A 259 7.34 -6.97 13.13
CA LYS A 259 6.72 -6.55 14.38
C LYS A 259 5.64 -7.52 14.87
N VAL A 260 4.90 -8.16 13.98
CA VAL A 260 3.93 -9.22 14.33
C VAL A 260 4.65 -10.40 14.99
N PHE A 261 5.79 -10.84 14.44
CA PHE A 261 6.58 -11.93 15.04
C PHE A 261 7.11 -11.54 16.43
N GLU A 262 7.64 -10.31 16.58
CA GLU A 262 8.06 -9.80 17.90
C GLU A 262 6.90 -9.84 18.91
N MET A 263 5.71 -9.37 18.53
CA MET A 263 4.54 -9.37 19.41
C MET A 263 4.03 -10.77 19.76
N ILE A 264 4.18 -11.74 18.86
CA ILE A 264 3.89 -13.16 19.13
C ILE A 264 4.86 -13.69 20.18
N GLU A 265 6.15 -13.39 20.07
CA GLU A 265 7.15 -13.79 21.07
C GLU A 265 6.96 -13.11 22.43
N GLU A 266 6.52 -11.85 22.44
CA GLU A 266 6.18 -11.08 23.64
C GLU A 266 4.86 -11.52 24.30
N GLY A 267 4.11 -12.47 23.69
CA GLY A 267 2.85 -12.97 24.23
C GLY A 267 1.69 -11.96 24.16
N TYR A 268 1.74 -11.01 23.22
CA TYR A 268 0.68 -10.01 23.03
C TYR A 268 -0.67 -10.62 22.66
N PHE A 269 -0.65 -11.68 21.84
CA PHE A 269 -1.86 -12.34 21.35
C PHE A 269 -2.27 -13.47 22.32
N PRO A 270 -3.55 -13.55 22.72
CA PRO A 270 -4.04 -14.64 23.57
C PRO A 270 -3.84 -16.02 22.94
N GLU A 271 -3.69 -17.05 23.78
CA GLU A 271 -3.71 -18.45 23.31
C GLU A 271 -4.99 -18.74 22.51
N ASN A 272 -4.84 -19.57 21.48
CA ASN A 272 -5.83 -20.01 20.50
C ASN A 272 -6.35 -18.92 19.55
N SER A 273 -5.78 -17.72 19.57
CA SER A 273 -6.15 -16.66 18.62
C SER A 273 -5.79 -17.03 17.18
N LYS A 274 -6.60 -16.58 16.23
CA LYS A 274 -6.32 -16.59 14.79
C LYS A 274 -6.00 -15.18 14.31
N ILE A 275 -4.80 -15.00 13.76
CA ILE A 275 -4.28 -13.72 13.28
C ILE A 275 -4.20 -13.75 11.76
N LEU A 276 -4.76 -12.75 11.10
CA LEU A 276 -4.65 -12.55 9.65
C LEU A 276 -3.85 -11.29 9.33
N CYS A 277 -2.71 -11.46 8.68
CA CYS A 277 -1.92 -10.38 8.12
C CYS A 277 -2.26 -10.16 6.63
N PHE A 278 -2.49 -8.93 6.21
CA PHE A 278 -2.69 -8.62 4.79
C PHE A 278 -1.35 -8.31 4.13
N HIS A 279 -0.92 -9.17 3.19
CA HIS A 279 0.23 -8.85 2.34
C HIS A 279 -0.19 -7.83 1.28
N THR A 280 -0.08 -6.56 1.61
CA THR A 280 -0.56 -5.45 0.78
C THR A 280 0.26 -5.15 -0.48
N GLY A 281 1.08 -6.10 -0.95
CA GLY A 281 1.97 -5.92 -2.11
C GLY A 281 3.19 -5.04 -1.84
N GLY A 282 3.57 -4.25 -2.84
CA GLY A 282 4.69 -3.31 -2.78
C GLY A 282 6.04 -3.87 -3.25
N LEU A 283 6.07 -5.13 -3.72
CA LEU A 283 7.29 -5.84 -4.10
C LEU A 283 8.10 -5.14 -5.21
N GLN A 284 7.47 -4.32 -6.05
CA GLN A 284 8.19 -3.50 -7.05
C GLN A 284 9.23 -2.57 -6.40
N GLY A 285 9.02 -2.18 -5.15
CA GLY A 285 9.97 -1.34 -4.40
C GLY A 285 11.30 -2.04 -4.06
N ILE A 286 11.38 -3.37 -4.20
CA ILE A 286 12.59 -4.14 -3.88
C ILE A 286 13.75 -3.75 -4.81
N GLU A 287 13.49 -3.52 -6.11
CA GLU A 287 14.54 -3.12 -7.05
C GLU A 287 15.19 -1.79 -6.61
N GLY A 288 14.37 -0.80 -6.29
CA GLY A 288 14.84 0.49 -5.78
C GLY A 288 15.59 0.38 -4.45
N ALA A 289 15.13 -0.50 -3.56
CA ALA A 289 15.81 -0.80 -2.31
C ALA A 289 17.18 -1.44 -2.54
N ASN A 290 17.28 -2.43 -3.43
CA ASN A 290 18.53 -3.14 -3.72
C ASN A 290 19.56 -2.22 -4.37
N LEU A 291 19.15 -1.30 -5.25
CA LEU A 291 20.05 -0.26 -5.80
C LEU A 291 20.67 0.61 -4.69
N LEU A 292 19.91 0.92 -3.63
CA LEU A 292 20.44 1.66 -2.48
C LEU A 292 21.40 0.80 -1.64
N LEU A 293 21.06 -0.46 -1.41
CA LEU A 293 21.85 -1.39 -0.60
C LEU A 293 23.18 -1.75 -1.25
N GLU A 294 23.17 -1.96 -2.57
CA GLU A 294 24.38 -2.21 -3.35
C GLU A 294 25.36 -1.04 -3.27
N LYS A 295 24.87 0.21 -3.43
CA LYS A 295 25.69 1.42 -3.24
C LYS A 295 26.28 1.55 -1.83
N GLN A 296 25.69 0.88 -0.84
CA GLN A 296 26.14 0.86 0.54
C GLN A 296 26.97 -0.38 0.89
N ASN A 297 27.25 -1.28 -0.05
CA ASN A 297 27.90 -2.58 0.16
C ASN A 297 27.19 -3.42 1.24
N ARG A 298 25.84 -3.44 1.22
CA ARG A 298 24.99 -4.18 2.17
C ARG A 298 24.36 -5.40 1.50
N ASN A 299 23.86 -6.32 2.32
CA ASN A 299 23.11 -7.48 1.85
C ASN A 299 21.87 -7.06 1.07
N LEU A 300 21.62 -7.71 -0.07
CA LEU A 300 20.44 -7.47 -0.89
C LEU A 300 19.23 -8.26 -0.37
N ILE A 301 18.04 -7.75 -0.70
CA ILE A 301 16.77 -8.44 -0.51
C ILE A 301 16.61 -9.42 -1.68
N ARG A 302 16.43 -10.71 -1.37
CA ARG A 302 16.47 -11.82 -2.32
C ARG A 302 15.10 -12.29 -2.75
#